data_AF-A0A3A0VP82-F1
#
_entry.id   AF-A0A3A0VP82-F1
#
_cell.length_a   1.000
_cell.length_b   1.000
_cell.length_c   1.000
_cell.angle_alpha   90.00
_cell.angle_beta   90.00
_cell.angle_gamma   90.00
#
_symmetry.space_group_name_H-M   'P 1'
#
loop_
_entity.id
_entity.type
_entity.pdbx_description
1 polymer ?
#
loop_
_entity_poly.entity_id
_entity_poly.type
_entity_poly.pdbx_seq_one_letter_code
_entity_poly.pdbx_strand_id
1 'polypeptide(L)'
;MIYAVNISQQLIDARCANRHLVYWCPHCMERLYLRIGTKRIPHFAHFKSRDTYCGKGEGIAHYLLKYKIFDYFKVQGYQVDVEPFIKSAIQYPDIVIDGKYAIEIQFSNIKRELVQNRTKGLVNNGLEVTWIILNPHYNESTKQLLLTRYQCTFINPHNRTMVVWDCQKLKLFQYYNIQFLGGKSFWAERTEISPRDIILKKDITDNIKLFKLSYDKVSRFIKRCQYRHSVLEPTLSVIYNLRLQIDEICRYFGFIFNEQLFIYSHPIYWQLQLYYLIQTDNYNLEKFMQLLEFNTFYLDEMNHKEIVQSIVEKFKLYYCKSNCNNVQKRL
;
A
#
# COMPACT_ATOMS: atom_id res chain seq x y z
N MET A 1 13.38 -22.15 -8.75
CA MET A 1 14.21 -21.36 -7.82
C MET A 1 15.43 -20.84 -8.55
N ILE A 2 15.82 -19.57 -8.42
CA ILE A 2 16.98 -19.03 -9.16
C ILE A 2 18.29 -19.20 -8.39
N TYR A 3 18.26 -19.25 -7.07
CA TYR A 3 19.48 -19.37 -6.28
C TYR A 3 19.54 -20.70 -5.56
N ALA A 4 20.73 -21.23 -5.36
CA ALA A 4 20.94 -22.42 -4.55
C ALA A 4 22.27 -22.30 -3.81
N VAL A 5 22.41 -23.00 -2.70
CA VAL A 5 23.69 -23.06 -1.99
C VAL A 5 24.57 -24.14 -2.60
N ASN A 6 25.85 -23.83 -2.82
CA ASN A 6 26.86 -24.81 -3.20
C ASN A 6 27.46 -25.51 -1.96
N ILE A 7 28.45 -26.38 -2.18
CA ILE A 7 29.06 -27.17 -1.10
C ILE A 7 29.84 -26.31 -0.09
N SER A 8 30.30 -25.13 -0.53
CA SER A 8 30.99 -24.13 0.30
C SER A 8 30.01 -23.19 1.02
N GLN A 9 28.72 -23.53 1.04
CA GLN A 9 27.63 -22.71 1.60
C GLN A 9 27.50 -21.32 0.96
N GLN A 10 28.00 -21.15 -0.27
CA GLN A 10 27.83 -19.91 -1.02
C GLN A 10 26.55 -19.98 -1.84
N LEU A 11 25.83 -18.87 -1.86
CA LEU A 11 24.66 -18.72 -2.70
C LEU A 11 25.08 -18.52 -4.16
N ILE A 12 24.57 -19.36 -5.04
CA ILE A 12 24.87 -19.37 -6.47
C ILE A 12 23.60 -19.08 -7.26
N ASP A 13 23.67 -18.10 -8.17
CA ASP A 13 22.64 -17.85 -9.17
C ASP A 13 22.65 -18.91 -10.27
N ALA A 14 21.49 -19.45 -10.62
CA ALA A 14 21.31 -20.46 -11.66
C ALA A 14 21.85 -20.02 -13.03
N ARG A 15 21.91 -18.71 -13.31
CA ARG A 15 22.48 -18.14 -14.53
C ARG A 15 24.01 -18.29 -14.59
N CYS A 16 24.66 -18.30 -13.43
CA CYS A 16 26.11 -18.47 -13.28
C CYS A 16 26.48 -19.88 -12.80
N ALA A 17 25.48 -20.74 -12.57
CA ALA A 17 25.66 -22.06 -12.04
C ALA A 17 26.19 -23.04 -13.09
N ASN A 18 27.17 -23.83 -12.69
CA ASN A 18 27.68 -24.94 -13.49
C ASN A 18 26.83 -26.20 -13.24
N ARG A 19 26.30 -26.82 -14.31
CA ARG A 19 25.46 -28.04 -14.24
C ARG A 19 26.14 -29.25 -13.59
N HIS A 20 27.47 -29.27 -13.55
CA HIS A 20 28.26 -30.37 -13.01
C HIS A 20 28.49 -30.26 -11.50
N LEU A 21 28.16 -29.12 -10.90
CA LEU A 21 28.25 -28.94 -9.46
C LEU A 21 26.95 -29.35 -8.77
N VAL A 22 27.07 -29.67 -7.49
CA VAL A 22 25.93 -30.01 -6.64
C VAL A 22 25.45 -28.74 -5.95
N TYR A 23 24.13 -28.63 -5.89
CA TYR A 23 23.45 -27.52 -5.25
C TYR A 23 22.39 -28.06 -4.31
N TRP A 24 22.13 -27.29 -3.26
CA TRP A 24 21.12 -27.59 -2.26
C TRP A 24 20.15 -26.44 -2.14
N CYS A 25 18.91 -26.78 -1.84
CA CYS A 25 17.92 -25.79 -1.49
C CYS A 25 18.31 -25.15 -0.16
N PRO A 26 18.44 -23.82 -0.08
CA PRO A 26 18.72 -23.15 1.19
C PRO A 26 17.56 -23.32 2.20
N HIS A 27 16.37 -23.71 1.73
CA HIS A 27 15.16 -23.79 2.55
C HIS A 27 14.92 -25.18 3.14
N CYS A 28 14.97 -26.25 2.32
CA CYS A 28 14.74 -27.61 2.79
C CYS A 28 16.01 -28.46 2.87
N MET A 29 17.16 -27.91 2.50
CA MET A 29 18.45 -28.61 2.39
C MET A 29 18.41 -29.85 1.48
N GLU A 30 17.33 -30.05 0.71
CA GLU A 30 17.27 -31.11 -0.28
C GLU A 30 18.11 -30.73 -1.52
N ARG A 31 18.68 -31.76 -2.15
CA ARG A 31 19.48 -31.59 -3.35
C ARG A 31 18.63 -30.99 -4.48
N LEU A 32 19.25 -30.11 -5.25
CA LEU A 32 18.67 -29.49 -6.44
C LEU A 32 19.39 -29.93 -7.70
N TYR A 33 18.71 -29.81 -8.83
CA TYR A 33 19.34 -29.85 -10.14
C TYR A 33 19.07 -28.57 -10.91
N LEU A 34 20.06 -28.20 -11.70
CA LEU A 34 20.01 -27.01 -12.54
C LEU A 34 19.32 -27.35 -13.87
N ARG A 35 18.22 -26.66 -14.16
CA ARG A 35 17.55 -26.70 -15.47
C ARG A 35 18.02 -25.52 -16.30
N ILE A 36 18.73 -25.82 -17.39
CA ILE A 36 19.13 -24.86 -18.41
C ILE A 36 18.49 -25.29 -19.73
N GLY A 37 17.83 -24.36 -20.43
CA GLY A 37 17.26 -24.63 -21.74
C GLY A 37 17.29 -23.37 -22.61
N THR A 38 17.21 -23.55 -23.94
CA THR A 38 17.32 -22.46 -24.91
C THR A 38 16.15 -21.46 -24.87
N LYS A 39 15.00 -21.88 -24.32
CA LYS A 39 13.77 -21.05 -24.22
C LYS A 39 13.39 -20.65 -22.79
N ARG A 40 14.06 -21.19 -21.76
CA ARG A 40 13.70 -20.98 -20.35
C ARG A 40 14.90 -20.48 -19.57
N ILE A 41 14.68 -19.47 -18.73
CA ILE A 41 15.70 -18.92 -17.82
C ILE A 41 16.27 -20.07 -16.96
N PRO A 42 17.60 -20.18 -16.83
CA PRO A 42 18.22 -21.14 -15.92
C PRO A 42 17.62 -21.06 -14.52
N HIS A 43 17.22 -22.20 -13.96
CA HIS A 43 16.67 -22.28 -12.61
C HIS A 43 16.95 -23.64 -11.98
N PHE A 44 17.09 -23.65 -10.66
CA PHE A 44 17.13 -24.87 -9.87
C PHE A 44 15.75 -25.43 -9.59
N ALA A 45 15.66 -26.76 -9.59
CA ALA A 45 14.46 -27.54 -9.29
C ALA A 45 14.78 -28.69 -8.32
N HIS A 46 13.80 -29.05 -7.49
CA HIS A 46 13.89 -30.20 -6.58
C HIS A 46 13.73 -31.51 -7.34
N PHE A 47 14.52 -32.53 -6.96
CA PHE A 47 14.41 -33.88 -7.54
C PHE A 47 13.07 -34.57 -7.24
N LYS A 48 12.45 -34.26 -6.10
CA LYS A 48 11.13 -34.78 -5.71
C LYS A 48 10.21 -33.61 -5.37
N SER A 49 9.00 -33.62 -5.94
CA SER A 49 7.90 -32.75 -5.54
C SER A 49 7.32 -33.27 -4.23
N ARG A 50 7.90 -32.91 -3.09
CA ARG A 50 7.23 -33.06 -1.79
C ARG A 50 6.49 -31.78 -1.46
N ASP A 51 5.33 -31.90 -0.82
CA ASP A 51 4.60 -30.81 -0.13
C ASP A 51 5.43 -30.29 1.04
N THR A 52 6.58 -29.70 0.72
CA THR A 52 7.44 -28.98 1.63
C THR A 52 7.14 -27.50 1.49
N TYR A 53 7.52 -26.71 2.48
CA TYR A 53 7.40 -25.25 2.49
C TYR A 53 7.87 -24.58 1.17
N CYS A 54 8.83 -25.21 0.45
CA CYS A 54 9.33 -24.83 -0.88
C CYS A 54 8.34 -24.95 -2.05
N GLY A 55 7.21 -25.66 -1.87
CA GLY A 55 6.13 -25.79 -2.86
C GLY A 55 5.16 -24.61 -2.88
N LYS A 56 5.31 -23.64 -1.97
CA LYS A 56 4.55 -22.39 -2.01
C LYS A 56 4.92 -21.64 -3.27
N GLY A 57 3.93 -21.32 -4.10
CA GLY A 57 4.03 -20.80 -5.47
C GLY A 57 4.65 -19.40 -5.63
N GLU A 58 5.75 -19.12 -4.95
CA GLU A 58 6.54 -17.91 -5.10
C GLU A 58 7.29 -17.94 -6.44
N GLY A 59 7.05 -16.91 -7.25
CA GLY A 59 7.64 -16.79 -8.58
C GLY A 59 9.13 -16.42 -8.54
N ILE A 60 9.80 -16.58 -9.67
CA ILE A 60 11.20 -16.16 -9.91
C ILE A 60 11.50 -14.75 -9.37
N ALA A 61 10.58 -13.80 -9.60
CA ALA A 61 10.75 -12.42 -9.17
C ALA A 61 10.88 -12.27 -7.64
N HIS A 62 10.14 -13.08 -6.86
CA HIS A 62 10.18 -13.04 -5.39
C HIS A 62 11.58 -13.40 -4.90
N TYR A 63 12.12 -14.51 -5.39
CA TYR A 63 13.47 -14.95 -5.06
C TYR A 63 14.53 -13.94 -5.50
N LEU A 64 14.43 -13.40 -6.72
CA LEU A 64 15.37 -12.38 -7.21
C LEU A 64 15.44 -11.17 -6.27
N LEU A 65 14.30 -10.66 -5.81
CA LEU A 65 14.29 -9.55 -4.88
C LEU A 65 14.84 -9.95 -3.50
N LYS A 66 14.38 -11.09 -2.95
CA LYS A 66 14.80 -11.62 -1.65
C LYS A 66 16.33 -11.70 -1.57
N TYR A 67 16.96 -12.32 -2.56
CA TYR A 67 18.41 -12.46 -2.58
C TYR A 67 19.15 -11.17 -2.90
N LYS A 68 18.58 -10.29 -3.74
CA LYS A 68 19.15 -8.94 -3.96
C LYS A 68 19.23 -8.14 -2.66
N ILE A 69 18.22 -8.23 -1.81
CA ILE A 69 18.22 -7.58 -0.48
C ILE A 69 19.24 -8.25 0.44
N PHE A 70 19.24 -9.58 0.50
CA PHE A 70 20.20 -10.35 1.30
C PHE A 70 21.65 -10.01 0.96
N ASP A 71 22.05 -10.12 -0.30
CA ASP A 71 23.41 -9.87 -0.76
C ASP A 71 23.84 -8.44 -0.46
N TYR A 72 22.94 -7.47 -0.70
CA TYR A 72 23.23 -6.07 -0.42
C TYR A 72 23.58 -5.87 1.06
N PHE A 73 22.71 -6.29 1.97
CA PHE A 73 22.94 -6.06 3.40
C PHE A 73 24.12 -6.87 3.94
N LYS A 74 24.31 -8.10 3.43
CA LYS A 74 25.44 -8.94 3.83
C LYS A 74 26.79 -8.31 3.45
N VAL A 75 26.90 -7.76 2.24
CA VAL A 75 28.11 -7.05 1.79
C VAL A 75 28.36 -5.77 2.61
N GLN A 76 27.30 -5.11 3.07
CA GLN A 76 27.41 -3.95 3.95
C GLN A 76 27.72 -4.30 5.42
N GLY A 77 27.91 -5.59 5.76
CA GLY A 77 28.31 -6.03 7.10
C GLY A 77 27.16 -6.21 8.09
N TYR A 78 25.91 -6.17 7.65
CA TYR A 78 24.75 -6.39 8.50
C TYR A 78 24.58 -7.88 8.83
N GLN A 79 23.95 -8.18 9.98
CA GLN A 79 23.41 -9.51 10.23
C GLN A 79 22.12 -9.66 9.42
N VAL A 80 22.05 -10.69 8.58
CA VAL A 80 20.90 -10.93 7.72
C VAL A 80 20.47 -12.38 7.83
N ASP A 81 19.24 -12.58 8.30
CA ASP A 81 18.60 -13.87 8.43
C ASP A 81 17.52 -13.99 7.35
N VAL A 82 17.58 -15.03 6.52
CA VAL A 82 16.57 -15.31 5.48
C VAL A 82 15.59 -16.33 6.02
N GLU A 83 14.29 -16.01 5.98
CA GLU A 83 13.23 -16.85 6.52
C GLU A 83 13.48 -17.38 7.95
N PRO A 84 13.88 -16.54 8.92
CA PRO A 84 14.06 -17.00 10.29
C PRO A 84 12.71 -17.38 10.90
N PHE A 85 12.66 -18.45 11.70
CA PHE A 85 11.46 -18.80 12.43
C PHE A 85 11.26 -17.89 13.66
N ILE A 86 10.23 -17.05 13.64
CA ILE A 86 9.84 -16.21 14.78
C ILE A 86 8.85 -16.98 15.64
N LYS A 87 9.36 -17.68 16.66
CA LYS A 87 8.60 -18.64 17.49
C LYS A 87 7.32 -18.06 18.10
N SER A 88 7.43 -16.89 18.71
CA SER A 88 6.32 -16.16 19.36
C SER A 88 5.21 -15.72 18.41
N ALA A 89 5.53 -15.53 17.12
CA ALA A 89 4.56 -15.19 16.09
C ALA A 89 4.20 -16.38 15.18
N ILE A 90 4.85 -17.53 15.38
CA ILE A 90 4.71 -18.77 14.60
C ILE A 90 4.74 -18.46 13.09
N GLN A 91 5.75 -17.71 12.66
CA GLN A 91 5.87 -17.27 11.27
C GLN A 91 7.32 -17.12 10.81
N TYR A 92 7.46 -17.05 9.49
CA TYR A 92 8.72 -16.85 8.77
C TYR A 92 8.56 -15.56 7.93
N PRO A 93 9.09 -14.41 8.39
CA PRO A 93 9.26 -13.24 7.52
C PRO A 93 10.29 -13.55 6.44
N ASP A 94 10.25 -12.89 5.28
CA ASP A 94 11.20 -13.19 4.20
C ASP A 94 12.65 -12.92 4.59
N ILE A 95 12.90 -11.77 5.24
CA ILE A 95 14.25 -11.36 5.67
C ILE A 95 14.15 -10.61 7.00
N VAL A 96 15.09 -10.87 7.91
CA VAL A 96 15.32 -10.05 9.11
C VAL A 96 16.75 -9.50 9.08
N ILE A 97 16.90 -8.21 9.35
CA ILE A 97 18.18 -7.50 9.37
C ILE A 97 18.44 -7.00 10.79
N ASP A 98 19.62 -7.31 11.33
CA ASP A 98 20.09 -6.97 12.68
C ASP A 98 19.11 -7.32 13.81
N GLY A 99 18.27 -8.35 13.60
CA GLY A 99 17.21 -8.70 14.55
C GLY A 99 16.18 -7.59 14.80
N LYS A 100 16.16 -6.55 13.95
CA LYS A 100 15.36 -5.33 14.15
C LYS A 100 14.41 -5.04 13.00
N TYR A 101 14.84 -5.22 11.76
CA TYR A 101 14.04 -4.87 10.59
C TYR A 101 13.54 -6.14 9.91
N ALA A 102 12.23 -6.30 9.80
CA ALA A 102 11.63 -7.40 9.06
C ALA A 102 11.12 -6.92 7.71
N ILE A 103 11.50 -7.63 6.65
CA ILE A 103 11.04 -7.37 5.29
C ILE A 103 10.14 -8.54 4.86
N GLU A 104 8.98 -8.18 4.32
CA GLU A 104 7.98 -9.09 3.78
C GLU A 104 7.78 -8.78 2.29
N ILE A 105 7.88 -9.77 1.42
CA ILE A 105 7.73 -9.66 -0.03
C ILE A 105 6.42 -10.33 -0.42
N GLN A 106 5.50 -9.57 -1.00
CA GLN A 106 4.16 -10.08 -1.32
C GLN A 106 3.77 -9.78 -2.76
N PHE A 107 3.95 -10.77 -3.65
CA PHE A 107 3.67 -10.64 -5.08
C PHE A 107 2.36 -11.30 -5.52
N SER A 108 1.78 -12.16 -4.68
CA SER A 108 0.45 -12.73 -4.86
C SER A 108 -0.55 -12.10 -3.88
N ASN A 109 -1.85 -12.27 -4.13
CA ASN A 109 -2.86 -11.76 -3.20
C ASN A 109 -3.07 -12.76 -2.04
N ILE A 110 -2.97 -12.26 -0.81
CA ILE A 110 -3.44 -12.94 0.39
C ILE A 110 -4.59 -12.16 1.03
N LYS A 111 -5.29 -12.76 1.99
CA LYS A 111 -6.33 -12.03 2.75
C LYS A 111 -5.67 -10.85 3.49
N ARG A 112 -6.33 -9.69 3.52
CA ARG A 112 -5.84 -8.50 4.25
C ARG A 112 -5.64 -8.78 5.74
N GLU A 113 -6.56 -9.52 6.34
CA GLU A 113 -6.45 -9.98 7.74
C GLU A 113 -5.16 -10.78 7.97
N LEU A 114 -4.71 -11.57 6.99
CA LEU A 114 -3.45 -12.31 7.11
C LEU A 114 -2.24 -11.37 7.07
N VAL A 115 -2.27 -10.32 6.23
CA VAL A 115 -1.21 -9.27 6.20
C VAL A 115 -1.10 -8.59 7.56
N GLN A 116 -2.24 -8.21 8.15
CA GLN A 116 -2.31 -7.56 9.46
C GLN A 116 -1.84 -8.50 10.58
N ASN A 117 -2.29 -9.75 10.60
CA ASN A 117 -1.86 -10.74 11.57
C ASN A 117 -0.35 -11.00 11.51
N ARG A 118 0.20 -11.13 10.29
CA ARG A 118 1.65 -11.28 10.09
C ARG A 118 2.42 -10.09 10.63
N THR A 119 1.99 -8.88 10.24
CA THR A 119 2.60 -7.62 10.69
C THR A 119 2.57 -7.52 12.21
N LYS A 120 1.39 -7.72 12.83
CA LYS A 120 1.22 -7.67 14.29
C LYS A 120 2.13 -8.67 15.00
N GLY A 121 2.25 -9.88 14.47
CA GLY A 121 3.17 -10.89 15.00
C GLY A 121 4.62 -10.40 15.01
N LEU A 122 5.09 -9.76 13.94
CA LEU A 122 6.47 -9.22 13.87
C LEU A 122 6.64 -8.00 14.78
N VAL A 123 5.71 -7.05 14.75
CA VAL A 123 5.75 -5.83 15.57
C VAL A 123 5.76 -6.16 17.06
N ASN A 124 4.94 -7.12 17.51
CA ASN A 124 4.93 -7.58 18.90
C ASN A 124 6.25 -8.23 19.34
N ASN A 125 7.13 -8.57 18.39
CA ASN A 125 8.48 -9.06 18.63
C ASN A 125 9.55 -7.97 18.54
N GLY A 126 9.15 -6.70 18.52
CA GLY A 126 10.07 -5.57 18.42
C GLY A 126 10.64 -5.35 17.02
N LEU A 127 10.06 -5.99 15.99
CA LEU A 127 10.52 -5.84 14.61
C LEU A 127 9.82 -4.68 13.90
N GLU A 128 10.59 -3.85 13.22
CA GLU A 128 10.10 -2.84 12.29
C GLU A 128 9.79 -3.49 10.93
N VAL A 129 8.50 -3.57 10.57
CA VAL A 129 8.04 -4.29 9.38
C VAL A 129 7.97 -3.39 8.16
N THR A 130 8.55 -3.81 7.04
CA THR A 130 8.33 -3.21 5.72
C THR A 130 7.85 -4.25 4.72
N TRP A 131 6.73 -3.96 4.06
CA TRP A 131 6.22 -4.77 2.97
C TRP A 131 6.69 -4.26 1.61
N ILE A 132 7.03 -5.18 0.71
CA ILE A 132 7.36 -4.89 -0.68
C ILE A 132 6.38 -5.63 -1.58
N ILE A 133 5.66 -4.87 -2.41
CA ILE A 133 4.71 -5.43 -3.38
C ILE A 133 5.17 -5.19 -4.82
N LEU A 134 4.49 -5.82 -5.78
CA LEU A 134 4.70 -5.50 -7.19
C LEU A 134 4.31 -4.06 -7.51
N ASN A 135 5.09 -3.42 -8.39
CA ASN A 135 4.86 -2.06 -8.84
C ASN A 135 3.44 -1.92 -9.45
N PRO A 136 2.53 -1.14 -8.83
CA PRO A 136 1.21 -0.86 -9.39
C PRO A 136 1.30 0.07 -10.61
N HIS A 137 0.16 0.28 -11.27
CA HIS A 137 0.10 1.25 -12.36
C HIS A 137 0.30 2.67 -11.82
N TYR A 138 1.27 3.38 -12.42
CA TYR A 138 1.61 4.75 -12.06
C TYR A 138 1.91 5.57 -13.30
N ASN A 139 1.34 6.78 -13.34
CA ASN A 139 1.59 7.75 -14.39
C ASN A 139 2.56 8.83 -13.89
N GLU A 140 3.77 8.88 -14.48
CA GLU A 140 4.84 9.77 -14.05
C GLU A 140 4.52 11.26 -14.21
N SER A 141 3.76 11.63 -15.25
CA SER A 141 3.47 13.03 -15.59
C SER A 141 2.38 13.60 -14.70
N THR A 142 1.33 12.82 -14.43
CA THR A 142 0.22 13.24 -13.57
C THR A 142 0.43 12.90 -12.10
N LYS A 143 1.51 12.17 -11.77
CA LYS A 143 1.79 11.61 -10.43
C LYS A 143 0.62 10.76 -9.90
N GLN A 144 -0.14 10.15 -10.81
CA GLN A 144 -1.32 9.37 -10.47
C GLN A 144 -0.95 7.91 -10.25
N LEU A 145 -1.19 7.44 -9.03
CA LEU A 145 -1.00 6.06 -8.59
C LEU A 145 -2.36 5.36 -8.54
N LEU A 146 -2.47 4.17 -9.15
CA LEU A 146 -3.71 3.37 -9.11
C LEU A 146 -3.54 2.16 -8.20
N LEU A 147 -4.27 2.14 -7.09
CA LEU A 147 -4.23 1.04 -6.12
C LEU A 147 -5.60 0.39 -5.97
N THR A 148 -5.59 -0.95 -5.93
CA THR A 148 -6.72 -1.73 -5.42
C THR A 148 -6.83 -1.61 -3.90
N ARG A 149 -7.97 -1.99 -3.32
CA ARG A 149 -8.16 -2.06 -1.87
C ARG A 149 -7.14 -2.99 -1.19
N TYR A 150 -6.72 -4.05 -1.88
CA TYR A 150 -5.64 -4.92 -1.43
C TYR A 150 -4.30 -4.17 -1.37
N GLN A 151 -3.89 -3.53 -2.47
CA GLN A 151 -2.61 -2.80 -2.54
C GLN A 151 -2.54 -1.63 -1.56
N CYS A 152 -3.67 -0.96 -1.31
CA CYS A 152 -3.79 0.11 -0.30
C CYS A 152 -3.33 -0.37 1.10
N THR A 153 -3.51 -1.67 1.41
CA THR A 153 -3.10 -2.27 2.68
C THR A 153 -1.61 -2.12 2.94
N PHE A 154 -0.76 -1.99 1.92
CA PHE A 154 0.70 -1.93 2.07
C PHE A 154 1.24 -0.49 2.19
N ILE A 155 0.37 0.52 2.22
CA ILE A 155 0.77 1.87 2.58
C ILE A 155 1.09 1.91 4.06
N ASN A 156 2.25 2.47 4.42
CA ASN A 156 2.58 2.81 5.80
C ASN A 156 1.75 4.04 6.22
N PRO A 157 0.82 3.92 7.18
CA PRO A 157 -0.08 5.00 7.54
C PRO A 157 0.62 6.18 8.22
N HIS A 158 1.76 5.95 8.88
CA HIS A 158 2.46 6.99 9.65
C HIS A 158 3.23 7.95 8.73
N ASN A 159 3.96 7.41 7.76
CA ASN A 159 4.82 8.21 6.86
C ASN A 159 4.31 8.28 5.41
N ARG A 160 3.16 7.65 5.12
CA ARG A 160 2.49 7.67 3.81
C ARG A 160 3.37 7.17 2.68
N THR A 161 4.15 6.13 2.96
CA THR A 161 5.01 5.49 1.96
C THR A 161 4.53 4.09 1.61
N MET A 162 5.02 3.60 0.47
CA MET A 162 4.86 2.21 0.06
C MET A 162 6.07 1.80 -0.77
N VAL A 163 6.72 0.71 -0.39
CA VAL A 163 7.86 0.17 -1.14
C VAL A 163 7.36 -0.83 -2.17
N VAL A 164 7.89 -0.72 -3.39
CA VAL A 164 7.50 -1.58 -4.50
C VAL A 164 8.70 -2.08 -5.28
N TRP A 165 8.52 -3.22 -5.93
CA TRP A 165 9.48 -3.81 -6.85
C TRP A 165 8.97 -3.75 -8.28
N ASP A 166 9.79 -3.18 -9.16
CA ASP A 166 9.55 -3.19 -10.60
C ASP A 166 10.30 -4.35 -11.25
N CYS A 167 9.56 -5.40 -11.65
CA CYS A 167 10.13 -6.59 -12.27
C CYS A 167 10.78 -6.34 -13.63
N GLN A 168 10.36 -5.30 -14.37
CA GLN A 168 10.92 -4.99 -15.68
C GLN A 168 12.26 -4.27 -15.54
N LYS A 169 12.31 -3.31 -14.61
CA LYS A 169 13.50 -2.50 -14.35
C LYS A 169 14.47 -3.16 -13.37
N LEU A 170 14.03 -4.20 -12.66
CA LEU A 170 14.77 -4.85 -11.57
C LEU A 170 15.24 -3.86 -10.50
N LYS A 171 14.36 -2.91 -10.16
CA LYS A 171 14.63 -1.78 -9.26
C LYS A 171 13.55 -1.67 -8.18
N LEU A 172 13.98 -1.19 -7.02
CA LEU A 172 13.09 -0.82 -5.93
C LEU A 172 12.67 0.64 -6.10
N PHE A 173 11.39 0.91 -5.87
CA PHE A 173 10.86 2.26 -5.81
C PHE A 173 10.13 2.47 -4.49
N GLN A 174 10.16 3.69 -4.01
CA GLN A 174 9.31 4.14 -2.92
C GLN A 174 8.31 5.14 -3.46
N TYR A 175 7.02 4.87 -3.26
CA TYR A 175 5.99 5.89 -3.31
C TYR A 175 5.96 6.63 -1.99
N TYR A 176 5.84 7.94 -2.02
CA TYR A 176 5.77 8.80 -0.82
C TYR A 176 4.79 9.95 -1.04
N ASN A 177 4.42 10.63 0.06
CA ASN A 177 3.38 11.64 0.08
C ASN A 177 2.04 11.13 -0.49
N ILE A 178 1.71 9.86 -0.22
CA ILE A 178 0.53 9.21 -0.80
C ILE A 178 -0.76 9.87 -0.27
N GLN A 179 -1.62 10.30 -1.20
CA GLN A 179 -2.92 10.89 -0.91
C GLN A 179 -4.04 10.23 -1.71
N PHE A 180 -5.16 9.95 -1.03
CA PHE A 180 -6.30 9.31 -1.66
C PHE A 180 -7.19 10.32 -2.38
N LEU A 181 -7.44 10.08 -3.68
CA LEU A 181 -8.24 10.96 -4.54
C LEU A 181 -9.65 10.42 -4.81
N GLY A 182 -9.95 9.20 -4.38
CA GLY A 182 -11.23 8.53 -4.61
C GLY A 182 -11.15 7.30 -5.51
N GLY A 183 -11.94 6.27 -5.19
CA GLY A 183 -11.99 5.01 -5.93
C GLY A 183 -10.67 4.24 -5.84
N LYS A 184 -9.99 4.02 -6.98
CA LYS A 184 -8.65 3.42 -7.03
C LYS A 184 -7.53 4.46 -7.17
N SER A 185 -7.87 5.75 -7.19
CA SER A 185 -6.93 6.80 -7.56
C SER A 185 -6.25 7.42 -6.34
N PHE A 186 -4.94 7.56 -6.43
CA PHE A 186 -4.08 8.21 -5.46
C PHE A 186 -3.16 9.20 -6.18
N TRP A 187 -2.71 10.22 -5.46
CA TRP A 187 -1.56 11.03 -5.84
C TRP A 187 -0.36 10.55 -5.03
N ALA A 188 0.79 10.42 -5.65
CA ALA A 188 2.03 10.04 -4.96
C ALA A 188 3.25 10.50 -5.76
N GLU A 189 4.32 10.85 -5.06
CA GLU A 189 5.63 10.97 -5.66
C GLU A 189 6.34 9.62 -5.65
N ARG A 190 7.32 9.43 -6.54
CA ARG A 190 8.07 8.19 -6.66
C ARG A 190 9.56 8.48 -6.79
N THR A 191 10.37 7.75 -6.04
CA THR A 191 11.82 7.74 -6.20
C THR A 191 12.33 6.31 -6.30
N GLU A 192 13.39 6.11 -7.07
CA GLU A 192 14.19 4.88 -6.98
C GLU A 192 14.89 4.85 -5.62
N ILE A 193 14.96 3.67 -5.02
CA ILE A 193 15.63 3.46 -3.73
C ILE A 193 16.57 2.25 -3.79
N SER A 194 17.56 2.24 -2.90
CA SER A 194 18.41 1.08 -2.64
C SER A 194 17.84 0.22 -1.50
N PRO A 195 18.30 -1.02 -1.29
CA PRO A 195 17.85 -1.81 -0.15
C PRO A 195 18.11 -1.11 1.20
N ARG A 196 19.18 -0.30 1.33
CA ARG A 196 19.46 0.47 2.56
C ARG A 196 18.32 1.42 2.93
N ASP A 197 17.68 2.04 1.96
CA ASP A 197 16.58 2.99 2.20
C ASP A 197 15.34 2.30 2.79
N ILE A 198 15.22 0.96 2.68
CA ILE A 198 14.12 0.19 3.29
C ILE A 198 14.18 0.29 4.82
N ILE A 199 15.39 0.27 5.40
CA ILE A 199 15.59 0.34 6.85
C ILE A 199 15.83 1.77 7.35
N LEU A 200 16.35 2.65 6.50
CA LEU A 200 16.55 4.06 6.81
C LEU A 200 15.26 4.83 6.51
N LYS A 201 14.37 4.89 7.50
CA LYS A 201 13.21 5.78 7.46
C LYS A 201 13.71 7.22 7.35
N LYS A 202 13.64 7.80 6.16
CA LYS A 202 13.83 9.24 5.98
C LYS A 202 12.66 9.96 6.64
N ASP A 203 12.95 11.02 7.40
CA ASP A 203 11.93 11.96 7.84
C ASP A 203 11.28 12.56 6.60
N ILE A 204 10.09 12.08 6.27
CA ILE A 204 9.31 12.65 5.19
C ILE A 204 8.67 13.90 5.77
N THR A 205 9.07 15.04 5.22
CA THR A 205 8.52 16.34 5.58
C THR A 205 7.01 16.34 5.41
N ASP A 206 6.28 16.67 6.47
CA ASP A 206 4.81 16.74 6.59
C ASP A 206 4.12 17.79 5.70
N ASN A 207 4.78 18.27 4.65
CA ASN A 207 4.23 19.29 3.76
C ASN A 207 3.24 18.69 2.75
N ILE A 208 2.25 17.95 3.27
CA ILE A 208 1.14 17.37 2.54
C ILE A 208 0.29 18.53 2.03
N LYS A 209 0.41 18.80 0.74
CA LYS A 209 -0.37 19.87 0.09
C LYS A 209 -1.85 19.53 0.17
N LEU A 210 -2.67 20.52 0.51
CA LEU A 210 -4.13 20.45 0.33
C LEU A 210 -4.42 20.39 -1.17
N PHE A 211 -5.05 19.31 -1.63
CA PHE A 211 -5.48 19.18 -3.02
C PHE A 211 -6.97 19.47 -3.17
N LYS A 212 -7.35 19.94 -4.35
CA LYS A 212 -8.74 19.96 -4.78
C LYS A 212 -8.89 19.13 -6.05
N LEU A 213 -9.90 18.26 -6.08
CA LEU A 213 -10.23 17.51 -7.28
C LEU A 213 -10.59 18.46 -8.41
N SER A 214 -10.10 18.17 -9.62
CA SER A 214 -10.47 18.92 -10.80
C SER A 214 -11.95 18.73 -11.14
N TYR A 215 -12.51 19.68 -11.88
CA TYR A 215 -13.87 19.61 -12.40
C TYR A 215 -14.17 18.25 -13.04
N ASP A 216 -13.28 17.76 -13.92
CA ASP A 216 -13.46 16.47 -14.59
C ASP A 216 -13.52 15.29 -13.63
N LYS A 217 -12.73 15.31 -12.54
CA LYS A 217 -12.73 14.23 -11.55
C LYS A 217 -14.04 14.21 -10.77
N VAL A 218 -14.53 15.38 -10.37
CA VAL A 218 -15.82 15.53 -9.69
C VAL A 218 -16.97 15.14 -10.61
N SER A 219 -17.00 15.67 -11.84
CA SER A 219 -18.02 15.35 -12.85
C SER A 219 -18.05 13.85 -13.17
N ARG A 220 -16.89 13.21 -13.36
CA ARG A 220 -16.81 11.76 -13.57
C ARG A 220 -17.27 10.94 -12.36
N PHE A 221 -17.11 11.45 -11.14
CA PHE A 221 -17.67 10.78 -9.96
C PHE A 221 -19.20 10.86 -9.95
N ILE A 222 -19.77 12.04 -10.16
CA ILE A 222 -21.23 12.24 -10.16
C ILE A 222 -21.90 11.46 -11.29
N LYS A 223 -21.33 11.49 -12.50
CA LYS A 223 -21.82 10.66 -13.63
C LYS A 223 -21.82 9.18 -13.26
N ARG A 224 -20.79 8.68 -12.58
CA ARG A 224 -20.75 7.28 -12.11
C ARG A 224 -21.84 6.98 -11.09
N CYS A 225 -22.21 7.92 -10.21
CA CYS A 225 -23.35 7.75 -9.31
C CYS A 225 -24.67 7.64 -10.11
N GLN A 226 -24.86 8.47 -11.13
CA GLN A 226 -26.05 8.44 -12.02
C GLN A 226 -26.20 7.10 -12.76
N TYR A 227 -25.09 6.56 -13.29
CA TYR A 227 -25.11 5.28 -14.02
C TYR A 227 -25.38 4.05 -13.15
N ARG A 228 -25.29 4.14 -11.81
CA ARG A 228 -25.66 3.01 -10.94
C ARG A 228 -27.17 2.75 -10.92
N HIS A 229 -27.98 3.60 -11.55
CA HIS A 229 -29.44 3.46 -11.72
C HIS A 229 -30.17 3.02 -10.43
N SER A 230 -29.70 3.49 -9.28
CA SER A 230 -30.31 3.22 -7.97
C SER A 230 -30.92 4.50 -7.45
N VAL A 231 -32.23 4.46 -7.15
CA VAL A 231 -32.97 5.56 -6.51
C VAL A 231 -32.42 5.87 -5.11
N LEU A 232 -31.63 4.95 -4.54
CA LEU A 232 -31.04 5.03 -3.20
C LEU A 232 -29.58 5.51 -3.21
N GLU A 233 -29.06 6.06 -4.31
CA GLU A 233 -27.68 6.58 -4.31
C GLU A 233 -27.58 7.82 -3.41
N PRO A 234 -26.87 7.77 -2.26
CA PRO A 234 -27.01 8.81 -1.24
C PRO A 234 -26.37 10.15 -1.65
N THR A 235 -25.40 10.15 -2.58
CA THR A 235 -24.82 11.39 -3.11
C THR A 235 -25.87 12.17 -3.90
N LEU A 236 -26.60 11.49 -4.80
CA LEU A 236 -27.62 12.11 -5.63
C LEU A 236 -28.80 12.60 -4.81
N SER A 237 -29.21 11.86 -3.76
CA SER A 237 -30.24 12.32 -2.83
C SER A 237 -29.86 13.63 -2.15
N VAL A 238 -28.61 13.77 -1.69
CA VAL A 238 -28.12 15.01 -1.08
C VAL A 238 -28.10 16.16 -2.09
N ILE A 239 -27.59 15.92 -3.30
CA ILE A 239 -27.54 16.92 -4.38
C ILE A 239 -28.94 17.43 -4.69
N TYR A 240 -29.93 16.52 -4.80
CA TYR A 240 -31.32 16.86 -5.04
C TYR A 240 -31.94 17.66 -3.90
N ASN A 241 -31.82 17.19 -2.65
CA ASN A 241 -32.41 17.86 -1.49
C ASN A 241 -31.86 19.27 -1.27
N LEU A 242 -30.57 19.47 -1.54
CA LEU A 242 -29.91 20.78 -1.43
C LEU A 242 -30.01 21.62 -2.71
N ARG A 243 -30.60 21.08 -3.78
CA ARG A 243 -30.74 21.71 -5.11
C ARG A 243 -29.41 22.21 -5.70
N LEU A 244 -28.33 21.48 -5.44
CA LEU A 244 -26.97 21.86 -5.85
C LEU A 244 -26.75 21.63 -7.34
N GLN A 245 -26.14 22.60 -8.00
CA GLN A 245 -25.64 22.46 -9.36
C GLN A 245 -24.23 21.87 -9.40
N ILE A 246 -23.86 21.25 -10.53
CA ILE A 246 -22.53 20.64 -10.70
C ILE A 246 -21.39 21.64 -10.48
N ASP A 247 -21.55 22.88 -10.94
CA ASP A 247 -20.56 23.94 -10.79
C ASP A 247 -20.35 24.34 -9.33
N GLU A 248 -21.43 24.35 -8.53
CA GLU A 248 -21.35 24.59 -7.09
C GLU A 248 -20.62 23.44 -6.39
N ILE A 249 -20.90 22.20 -6.79
CA ILE A 249 -20.21 21.03 -6.23
C ILE A 249 -18.72 21.10 -6.53
N CYS A 250 -18.36 21.38 -7.78
CA CYS A 250 -16.97 21.56 -8.19
C CYS A 250 -16.30 22.78 -7.52
N ARG A 251 -17.05 23.81 -7.13
CA ARG A 251 -16.52 25.00 -6.46
C ARG A 251 -16.30 24.79 -4.96
N TYR A 252 -17.18 24.08 -4.27
CA TYR A 252 -17.15 24.01 -2.80
C TYR A 252 -16.75 22.65 -2.22
N PHE A 253 -16.63 21.61 -3.05
CA PHE A 253 -16.33 20.25 -2.61
C PHE A 253 -15.13 19.67 -3.36
N GLY A 254 -14.67 18.50 -2.89
CA GLY A 254 -13.58 17.75 -3.51
C GLY A 254 -12.21 18.10 -2.94
N PHE A 255 -12.16 18.65 -1.73
CA PHE A 255 -10.90 18.90 -1.03
C PHE A 255 -10.31 17.60 -0.48
N ILE A 256 -9.00 17.43 -0.58
CA ILE A 256 -8.27 16.26 -0.10
C ILE A 256 -7.46 16.70 1.10
N PHE A 257 -8.00 16.43 2.29
CA PHE A 257 -7.32 16.66 3.56
C PHE A 257 -6.37 15.51 3.87
N ASN A 258 -5.44 15.72 4.79
CA ASN A 258 -4.46 14.69 5.18
C ASN A 258 -5.15 13.41 5.66
N GLU A 259 -6.23 13.55 6.43
CA GLU A 259 -7.06 12.47 6.97
C GLU A 259 -7.75 11.64 5.88
N GLN A 260 -7.90 12.18 4.66
CA GLN A 260 -8.57 11.50 3.55
C GLN A 260 -7.93 10.15 3.21
N LEU A 261 -6.62 9.98 3.47
CA LEU A 261 -5.94 8.70 3.25
C LEU A 261 -6.60 7.55 4.03
N PHE A 262 -7.13 7.82 5.23
CA PHE A 262 -7.72 6.81 6.10
C PHE A 262 -9.20 6.54 5.79
N ILE A 263 -9.86 7.44 5.05
CA ILE A 263 -11.28 7.32 4.68
C ILE A 263 -11.38 6.80 3.25
N TYR A 264 -11.90 5.59 3.10
CA TYR A 264 -12.13 4.95 1.79
C TYR A 264 -13.33 5.55 1.04
N SER A 265 -14.31 6.08 1.75
CA SER A 265 -15.42 6.82 1.14
C SER A 265 -14.90 7.94 0.25
N HIS A 266 -15.50 8.09 -0.93
CA HIS A 266 -15.05 9.06 -1.93
C HIS A 266 -15.07 10.50 -1.36
N PRO A 267 -14.06 11.36 -1.64
CA PRO A 267 -13.99 12.71 -1.08
C PRO A 267 -15.27 13.54 -1.27
N ILE A 268 -15.84 13.50 -2.47
CA ILE A 268 -17.10 14.18 -2.79
C ILE A 268 -18.28 13.62 -1.99
N TYR A 269 -18.35 12.30 -1.82
CA TYR A 269 -19.45 11.65 -1.11
C TYR A 269 -19.51 12.15 0.33
N TRP A 270 -18.44 11.99 1.12
CA TRP A 270 -18.52 12.31 2.54
C TRP A 270 -18.66 13.81 2.79
N GLN A 271 -18.06 14.66 1.95
CA GLN A 271 -18.20 16.11 2.10
C GLN A 271 -19.63 16.57 1.86
N LEU A 272 -20.32 15.99 0.85
CA LEU A 272 -21.73 16.26 0.62
C LEU A 272 -22.61 15.74 1.77
N GLN A 273 -22.36 14.52 2.26
CA GLN A 273 -23.10 13.98 3.40
C GLN A 273 -22.93 14.85 4.66
N LEU A 274 -21.69 15.23 4.97
CA LEU A 274 -21.39 16.10 6.11
C LEU A 274 -22.08 17.46 5.97
N TYR A 275 -21.99 18.07 4.78
CA TYR A 275 -22.64 19.34 4.51
C TYR A 275 -24.16 19.25 4.68
N TYR A 276 -24.79 18.19 4.16
CA TYR A 276 -26.22 17.95 4.34
C TYR A 276 -26.63 17.80 5.81
N LEU A 277 -25.87 17.04 6.60
CA LEU A 277 -26.12 16.88 8.03
C LEU A 277 -26.01 18.20 8.78
N ILE A 278 -25.04 19.05 8.41
CA ILE A 278 -24.89 20.39 9.00
C ILE A 278 -26.06 21.30 8.62
N GLN A 279 -26.45 21.34 7.34
CA GLN A 279 -27.53 22.21 6.85
C GLN A 279 -28.91 21.83 7.40
N THR A 280 -29.10 20.57 7.80
CA THR A 280 -30.37 20.08 8.36
C THR A 280 -30.35 20.00 9.89
N ASP A 281 -29.32 20.55 10.55
CA ASP A 281 -29.10 20.51 12.01
C ASP A 281 -29.17 19.09 12.60
N ASN A 282 -28.75 18.10 11.81
CA ASN A 282 -28.76 16.67 12.15
C ASN A 282 -27.36 16.09 12.34
N TYR A 283 -26.34 16.96 12.43
CA TYR A 283 -24.95 16.54 12.58
C TYR A 283 -24.72 15.93 13.96
N ASN A 284 -24.29 14.67 13.96
CA ASN A 284 -23.73 13.97 15.09
C ASN A 284 -22.52 13.17 14.61
N LEU A 285 -21.41 13.22 15.35
CA LEU A 285 -20.16 12.58 14.95
C LEU A 285 -20.33 11.07 14.73
N GLU A 286 -20.97 10.36 15.67
CA GLU A 286 -21.16 8.92 15.59
C GLU A 286 -22.05 8.54 14.39
N LYS A 287 -23.12 9.31 14.15
CA LYS A 287 -23.98 9.14 12.97
C LYS A 287 -23.21 9.38 11.67
N PHE A 288 -22.36 10.39 11.63
CA PHE A 288 -21.54 10.67 10.45
C PHE A 288 -20.50 9.57 10.21
N MET A 289 -19.86 9.05 11.27
CA MET A 289 -18.90 7.94 11.18
C MET A 289 -19.54 6.69 10.58
N GLN A 290 -20.80 6.40 10.88
CA GLN A 290 -21.54 5.27 10.29
C GLN A 290 -21.74 5.37 8.77
N LEU A 291 -21.62 6.57 8.19
CA LEU A 291 -21.68 6.78 6.73
C LEU A 291 -20.33 6.56 6.04
N LEU A 292 -19.25 6.37 6.80
CA LEU A 292 -17.90 6.29 6.26
C LEU A 292 -17.41 4.84 6.17
N GLU A 293 -16.78 4.53 5.05
CA GLU A 293 -15.89 3.38 4.94
C GLU A 293 -14.46 3.81 5.19
N PHE A 294 -13.69 2.97 5.88
CA PHE A 294 -12.28 3.20 6.19
C PHE A 294 -11.36 2.32 5.35
N ASN A 295 -10.18 2.87 5.05
CA ASN A 295 -9.06 2.08 4.53
C ASN A 295 -8.49 1.21 5.65
N THR A 296 -7.88 0.11 5.26
CA THR A 296 -7.19 -0.82 6.18
C THR A 296 -5.74 -0.88 5.76
N PHE A 297 -4.81 -0.76 6.70
CA PHE A 297 -3.37 -0.83 6.45
C PHE A 297 -2.76 -2.03 7.18
N TYR A 298 -1.53 -2.37 6.83
CA TYR A 298 -0.80 -3.48 7.47
C TYR A 298 -0.46 -3.17 8.93
N LEU A 299 -0.27 -1.88 9.26
CA LEU A 299 -0.21 -1.36 10.62
C LEU A 299 -1.61 -0.90 11.05
N ASP A 300 -2.24 -1.65 11.95
CA ASP A 300 -3.65 -1.48 12.35
C ASP A 300 -3.79 -0.74 13.68
N GLU A 301 -3.44 0.55 13.67
CA GLU A 301 -3.40 1.40 14.88
C GLU A 301 -4.22 2.70 14.73
N MET A 302 -5.26 2.69 13.88
CA MET A 302 -6.00 3.92 13.58
C MET A 302 -7.12 4.20 14.57
N ASN A 303 -7.07 5.38 15.21
CA ASN A 303 -8.21 5.94 15.91
C ASN A 303 -9.17 6.63 14.91
N HIS A 304 -10.14 5.87 14.40
CA HIS A 304 -11.12 6.38 13.44
C HIS A 304 -11.89 7.61 13.96
N LYS A 305 -12.13 7.70 15.27
CA LYS A 305 -12.86 8.82 15.86
C LYS A 305 -12.05 10.12 15.76
N GLU A 306 -10.78 10.08 16.13
CA GLU A 306 -9.88 11.23 16.01
C GLU A 306 -9.69 11.66 14.55
N ILE A 307 -9.52 10.70 13.64
CA ILE A 307 -9.42 10.97 12.19
C ILE A 307 -10.66 11.71 11.69
N VAL A 308 -11.86 11.24 12.07
CA VAL A 308 -13.11 11.85 11.62
C VAL A 308 -13.35 13.21 12.29
N GLN A 309 -13.01 13.37 13.56
CA GLN A 309 -13.07 14.68 14.23
C GLN A 309 -12.17 15.70 13.51
N SER A 310 -10.91 15.34 13.28
CA SER A 310 -9.94 16.21 12.61
C SER A 310 -10.39 16.61 11.20
N ILE A 311 -10.88 15.65 10.38
CA ILE A 311 -11.30 15.97 9.00
C ILE A 311 -12.55 16.86 8.98
N VAL A 312 -13.49 16.65 9.93
CA VAL A 312 -14.70 17.47 10.04
C VAL A 312 -14.34 18.90 10.44
N GLU A 313 -13.46 19.08 11.43
CA GLU A 313 -13.00 20.41 11.86
C GLU A 313 -12.31 21.15 10.72
N LYS A 314 -11.40 20.49 10.00
CA LYS A 314 -10.72 21.07 8.83
C LYS A 314 -11.70 21.45 7.72
N PHE A 315 -12.68 20.58 7.44
CA PHE A 315 -13.73 20.87 6.46
C PHE A 315 -14.56 22.09 6.88
N LYS A 316 -15.03 22.15 8.14
CA LYS A 316 -15.78 23.30 8.68
C LYS A 316 -14.97 24.59 8.57
N LEU A 317 -13.72 24.60 9.03
CA LEU A 317 -12.85 25.77 8.95
C LEU A 317 -12.67 26.27 7.51
N TYR A 318 -12.46 25.35 6.56
CA TYR A 318 -12.33 25.70 5.15
C TYR A 318 -13.63 26.27 4.58
N TYR A 319 -14.76 25.66 4.92
CA TYR A 319 -16.07 26.08 4.44
C TYR A 319 -16.48 27.44 5.03
N CYS A 320 -16.26 27.68 6.33
CA CYS A 320 -16.47 28.97 6.99
C CYS A 320 -15.69 30.08 6.28
N LYS A 321 -14.39 29.88 6.02
CA LYS A 321 -13.54 30.85 5.31
C LYS A 321 -14.02 31.11 3.88
N SER A 322 -14.49 30.08 3.19
CA SER A 322 -15.00 30.21 1.81
C SER A 322 -16.34 30.96 1.76
N ASN A 323 -17.20 30.79 2.76
CA ASN A 323 -18.47 31.50 2.89
C ASN A 323 -18.33 32.91 3.47
N CYS A 324 -17.28 33.25 4.23
CA CYS A 324 -17.02 34.64 4.62
C CYS A 324 -16.80 35.56 3.39
N ASN A 325 -16.45 35.01 2.23
CA ASN A 325 -16.33 35.73 0.96
C ASN A 325 -17.64 35.75 0.13
N ASN A 326 -18.70 35.08 0.59
CA ASN A 326 -20.03 35.12 -0.02
C ASN A 326 -21.03 35.62 1.03
N VAL A 327 -21.46 36.87 0.88
CA VAL A 327 -22.35 37.61 1.81
C VAL A 327 -23.77 37.00 1.90
N GLN A 328 -24.02 35.79 1.40
CA GLN A 328 -25.33 35.14 1.43
C GLN A 328 -25.23 33.68 1.86
N LYS A 329 -25.34 33.49 3.17
CA LYS A 329 -25.81 32.32 3.95
C LYS A 329 -24.90 32.12 5.15
N ARG A 330 -25.34 32.67 6.29
CA ARG A 330 -24.73 32.45 7.60
C ARG A 330 -24.95 30.99 8.02
N LEU A 331 -23.89 30.40 8.57
CA LEU A 331 -23.84 29.10 9.26
C LEU A 331 -24.67 29.10 10.54
#